data_AF-A0A1M4YFE5-F1
#
_entry.id   AF-A0A1M4YFE5-F1
#
_cell.length_a   1.000
_cell.length_b   1.000
_cell.length_c   1.000
_cell.angle_alpha   90.00
_cell.angle_beta   90.00
_cell.angle_gamma   90.00
#
_symmetry.space_group_name_H-M   'P 1'
#
loop_
_entity.id
_entity.type
_entity.pdbx_description
1 polymer ?
#
loop_
_entity_poly.entity_id
_entity_poly.type
_entity_poly.pdbx_seq_one_letter_code
_entity_poly.pdbx_strand_id
1 'polypeptide(L)'
;MNILASHSSNGGVSAPRSRHLEAIREAGKADRAALTEAIQAFVEYIDGNGEGASRPDLAYVNMTRTIYAPFGLNVKAREAKEIPDDSRDTFSATELSFLQVAERTAAEVILAGIAASWTRAEIKARVKEMAEQFAVQLDALRKLRGGAR
;
A
#
# COMPACT_ATOMS: atom_id res chain seq x y z
N MET A 1 -29.10 44.84 33.28
CA MET A 1 -28.21 44.84 32.09
C MET A 1 -27.28 43.65 32.22
N ASN A 2 -27.46 42.61 31.41
CA ASN A 2 -26.46 41.56 31.23
C ASN A 2 -26.54 41.14 29.76
N ILE A 3 -25.57 41.59 28.97
CA ILE A 3 -25.51 41.33 27.53
C ILE A 3 -24.79 39.99 27.33
N LEU A 4 -25.51 39.08 26.66
CA LEU A 4 -25.03 37.82 26.10
C LEU A 4 -23.79 38.05 25.21
N ALA A 5 -22.67 37.43 25.56
CA ALA A 5 -21.57 37.22 24.62
C ALA A 5 -21.66 35.78 24.10
N SER A 6 -22.19 35.69 22.88
CA SER A 6 -22.29 34.51 22.02
C SER A 6 -20.97 33.76 21.91
N HIS A 7 -20.97 32.48 22.31
CA HIS A 7 -20.01 31.51 21.82
C HIS A 7 -20.33 31.24 20.34
N SER A 8 -19.66 31.96 19.44
CA SER A 8 -19.59 31.56 18.03
C SER A 8 -18.72 30.32 17.96
N SER A 9 -19.36 29.15 17.98
CA SER A 9 -18.75 27.91 17.50
C SER A 9 -18.44 28.10 16.01
N ASN A 10 -17.19 28.45 15.71
CA ASN A 10 -16.65 28.36 14.37
C ASN A 10 -16.68 26.87 13.98
N GLY A 11 -17.81 26.46 13.39
CA GLY A 11 -17.95 25.20 12.67
C GLY A 11 -16.96 25.22 11.53
N GLY A 12 -15.72 24.81 11.83
CA GLY A 12 -14.70 24.55 10.84
C GLY A 12 -15.25 23.48 9.92
N VAL A 13 -15.62 23.91 8.71
CA VAL A 13 -16.01 23.06 7.60
C VAL A 13 -14.84 22.12 7.32
N SER A 14 -14.86 20.93 7.93
CA SER A 14 -13.97 19.83 7.56
C SER A 14 -14.34 19.44 6.13
N ALA A 15 -13.48 19.85 5.21
CA ALA A 15 -13.72 19.86 3.79
C ALA A 15 -14.09 18.46 3.24
N PRO A 16 -14.84 18.37 2.13
CA PRO A 16 -15.23 17.12 1.45
C PRO A 16 -14.07 16.22 0.95
N ARG A 17 -12.81 16.55 1.29
CA ARG A 17 -11.62 15.73 1.08
C ARG A 17 -11.61 14.45 1.94
N SER A 18 -12.32 14.39 3.07
CA SER A 18 -12.28 13.24 3.98
C SER A 18 -12.98 11.99 3.41
N ARG A 19 -14.20 12.13 2.88
CA ARG A 19 -15.04 10.99 2.49
C ARG A 19 -14.49 10.15 1.33
N HIS A 20 -13.85 10.78 0.35
CA HIS A 20 -13.29 10.06 -0.80
C HIS A 20 -12.03 9.26 -0.41
N LEU A 21 -11.18 9.84 0.44
CA LEU A 21 -10.01 9.14 0.98
C LEU A 21 -10.42 8.03 1.96
N GLU A 22 -11.44 8.27 2.78
CA GLU A 22 -12.06 7.24 3.63
C GLU A 22 -12.61 6.08 2.78
N ALA A 23 -13.37 6.37 1.71
CA ALA A 23 -13.90 5.33 0.83
C ALA A 23 -12.81 4.50 0.15
N ILE A 24 -11.72 5.15 -0.31
CA ILE A 24 -10.56 4.45 -0.85
C ILE A 24 -9.93 3.59 0.25
N ARG A 25 -9.69 4.12 1.45
CA ARG A 25 -9.10 3.35 2.57
C ARG A 25 -9.93 2.13 2.95
N GLU A 26 -11.26 2.28 3.01
CA GLU A 26 -12.18 1.18 3.28
C GLU A 26 -12.11 0.12 2.17
N ALA A 27 -12.13 0.54 0.90
CA ALA A 27 -11.99 -0.39 -0.22
C ALA A 27 -10.67 -1.19 -0.16
N GLY A 28 -9.57 -0.56 0.25
CA GLY A 28 -8.27 -1.21 0.38
C GLY A 28 -8.11 -2.10 1.62
N LYS A 29 -9.09 -2.19 2.52
CA LYS A 29 -9.00 -3.14 3.66
C LYS A 29 -9.05 -4.58 3.20
N ALA A 30 -9.95 -4.88 2.26
CA ALA A 30 -10.08 -6.23 1.72
C ALA A 30 -8.78 -6.67 1.00
N ASP A 31 -8.20 -5.79 0.19
CA ASP A 31 -6.95 -6.07 -0.52
C ASP A 31 -5.77 -6.31 0.44
N ARG A 32 -5.69 -5.54 1.53
CA ARG A 32 -4.66 -5.75 2.57
C ARG A 32 -4.84 -7.05 3.34
N ALA A 33 -6.09 -7.43 3.64
CA ALA A 33 -6.38 -8.70 4.26
C ALA A 33 -5.95 -9.85 3.34
N ALA A 34 -6.34 -9.80 2.07
CA ALA A 34 -5.94 -10.79 1.06
C ALA A 34 -4.41 -10.89 0.90
N LEU A 35 -3.70 -9.75 0.87
CA LEU A 35 -2.23 -9.76 0.85
C LEU A 35 -1.63 -10.39 2.11
N THR A 36 -2.19 -10.09 3.28
CA THR A 36 -1.73 -10.66 4.55
C THR A 36 -1.88 -12.19 4.55
N GLU A 37 -3.04 -12.69 4.13
CA GLU A 37 -3.31 -14.13 3.99
C GLU A 37 -2.37 -14.78 2.98
N ALA A 38 -2.15 -14.16 1.82
CA ALA A 38 -1.21 -14.66 0.82
C ALA A 38 0.22 -14.73 1.36
N ILE A 39 0.66 -13.72 2.13
CA ILE A 39 1.97 -13.74 2.79
C ILE A 39 2.06 -14.88 3.81
N GLN A 40 1.01 -15.13 4.58
CA GLN A 40 0.98 -16.24 5.54
C GLN A 40 1.08 -17.59 4.82
N ALA A 41 0.31 -17.80 3.75
CA ALA A 41 0.42 -18.98 2.90
C ALA A 41 1.84 -19.13 2.33
N PHE A 42 2.46 -18.03 1.90
CA PHE A 42 3.84 -18.03 1.44
C PHE A 42 4.87 -18.32 2.53
N VAL A 43 4.59 -18.03 3.79
CA VAL A 43 5.47 -18.41 4.92
C VAL A 43 5.45 -19.91 5.13
N GLU A 44 4.26 -20.52 5.09
CA GLU A 44 4.06 -21.96 5.30
C GLU A 44 4.48 -22.81 4.09
N TYR A 45 4.51 -22.21 2.91
CA TYR A 45 4.86 -22.87 1.66
C TYR A 45 6.31 -23.40 1.63
N ILE A 46 6.44 -24.69 1.37
CA ILE A 46 7.68 -25.37 0.99
C ILE A 46 7.71 -25.48 -0.53
N ASP A 47 8.74 -24.95 -1.17
CA ASP A 47 8.78 -24.89 -2.63
C ASP A 47 9.15 -26.21 -3.31
N GLY A 48 9.12 -26.21 -4.65
CA GLY A 48 9.46 -27.38 -5.46
C GLY A 48 10.87 -27.95 -5.24
N ASN A 49 11.78 -27.18 -4.61
CA ASN A 49 13.11 -27.63 -4.23
C ASN A 49 13.20 -28.08 -2.76
N GLY A 50 12.09 -28.05 -2.03
CA GLY A 50 12.05 -28.34 -0.59
C GLY A 50 12.46 -27.16 0.29
N GLU A 51 12.56 -25.94 -0.24
CA GLU A 51 12.97 -24.77 0.53
C GLU A 51 11.78 -24.10 1.22
N GLY A 52 11.94 -23.81 2.52
CA GLY A 52 10.95 -23.09 3.33
C GLY A 52 11.37 -21.66 3.69
N ALA A 53 10.54 -20.99 4.49
CA ALA A 53 10.88 -19.66 5.02
C ALA A 53 12.02 -19.73 6.05
N SER A 54 13.14 -19.05 5.78
CA SER A 54 14.27 -18.96 6.72
C SER A 54 14.04 -17.95 7.86
N ARG A 55 13.20 -16.94 7.63
CA ARG A 55 12.86 -15.87 8.57
C ARG A 55 11.36 -15.54 8.49
N PRO A 56 10.48 -16.44 8.98
CA PRO A 56 9.04 -16.27 8.90
C PRO A 56 8.55 -15.02 9.65
N ASP A 57 9.23 -14.67 10.75
CA ASP A 57 8.99 -13.48 11.58
C ASP A 57 9.09 -12.16 10.80
N LEU A 58 9.94 -12.11 9.78
CA LEU A 58 10.17 -10.91 8.97
C LEU A 58 9.45 -10.94 7.62
N ALA A 59 8.72 -12.00 7.29
CA ALA A 59 8.17 -12.20 5.95
C ALA A 59 7.20 -11.09 5.55
N TYR A 60 6.30 -10.70 6.46
CA TYR A 60 5.35 -9.62 6.22
C TYR A 60 6.05 -8.28 5.96
N VAL A 61 6.98 -7.89 6.83
CA VAL A 61 7.71 -6.62 6.70
C VAL A 61 8.57 -6.62 5.43
N ASN A 62 9.24 -7.71 5.10
CA ASN A 62 10.07 -7.80 3.91
C ASN A 62 9.23 -7.75 2.63
N MET A 63 8.13 -8.49 2.56
CA MET A 63 7.27 -8.51 1.38
C MET A 63 6.60 -7.15 1.16
N THR A 64 6.00 -6.58 2.20
CA THR A 64 5.40 -5.24 2.12
C THR A 64 6.42 -4.19 1.76
N ARG A 65 7.65 -4.24 2.30
CA ARG A 65 8.73 -3.34 1.89
C ARG A 65 9.06 -3.47 0.41
N THR A 66 9.11 -4.69 -0.13
CA THR A 66 9.32 -4.91 -1.58
C THR A 66 8.22 -4.28 -2.42
N ILE A 67 6.96 -4.41 -2.01
CA ILE A 67 5.81 -3.82 -2.73
C ILE A 67 5.82 -2.29 -2.61
N TYR A 68 6.14 -1.77 -1.43
CA TYR A 68 5.97 -0.35 -1.10
C TYR A 68 7.17 0.51 -1.51
N ALA A 69 8.39 -0.02 -1.48
CA ALA A 69 9.61 0.74 -1.80
C ALA A 69 9.56 1.45 -3.16
N PRO A 70 9.10 0.81 -4.26
CA PRO A 70 9.03 1.46 -5.58
C PRO A 70 8.12 2.68 -5.62
N PHE A 71 7.09 2.75 -4.77
CA PHE A 71 6.19 3.92 -4.66
C PHE A 71 6.78 5.07 -3.84
N GLY A 72 8.02 4.93 -3.35
CA GLY A 72 8.66 5.91 -2.46
C GLY A 72 8.13 5.88 -1.03
N LEU A 73 7.35 4.86 -0.65
CA LEU A 73 6.74 4.75 0.69
C LEU A 73 7.79 4.68 1.80
N ASN A 74 8.97 4.11 1.57
CA ASN A 74 10.03 4.10 2.59
C ASN A 74 10.59 5.50 2.87
N VAL A 75 10.59 6.38 1.86
CA VAL A 75 11.01 7.79 1.99
C VAL A 75 9.87 8.60 2.60
N LYS A 76 8.65 8.47 2.08
CA LYS A 76 7.45 9.15 2.59
C LYS A 76 7.08 8.72 4.01
N ALA A 77 7.26 7.46 4.40
CA ALA A 77 7.06 7.02 5.78
C ALA A 77 8.17 7.51 6.72
N ARG A 78 9.38 7.78 6.19
CA ARG A 78 10.45 8.45 6.96
C ARG A 78 10.17 9.93 7.13
N GLU A 79 9.67 10.61 6.10
CA GLU A 79 9.22 12.01 6.13
C GLU A 79 7.97 12.17 7.01
N ALA A 80 7.03 11.23 6.95
CA ALA A 80 5.85 11.20 7.80
C ALA A 80 6.18 10.90 9.27
N LYS A 81 7.35 10.33 9.63
CA LYS A 81 7.73 10.25 11.06
C LYS A 81 7.95 11.62 11.71
N GLU A 82 8.07 12.69 10.92
CA GLU A 82 8.05 14.08 11.40
C GLU A 82 6.63 14.68 11.48
N ILE A 83 5.60 13.98 10.98
CA ILE A 83 4.20 14.41 10.97
C ILE A 83 3.33 13.29 11.59
N PRO A 84 2.76 13.49 12.80
CA PRO A 84 2.06 12.42 13.50
C PRO A 84 0.66 12.20 12.90
N ASP A 85 0.58 11.48 11.79
CA ASP A 85 -0.59 10.74 11.33
C ASP A 85 -0.15 9.81 10.19
N ASP A 86 -0.72 8.60 10.15
CA ASP A 86 -0.41 7.47 9.26
C ASP A 86 0.25 7.87 7.91
N SER A 87 1.36 7.22 7.52
CA SER A 87 2.14 7.61 6.32
C SER A 87 1.31 7.59 5.02
N ARG A 88 0.19 6.84 5.01
CA ARG A 88 -0.79 6.80 3.93
C ARG A 88 -1.59 8.09 3.77
N ASP A 89 -1.56 8.99 4.76
CA ASP A 89 -2.25 10.29 4.74
C ASP A 89 -1.51 11.32 3.90
N THR A 90 -0.25 11.02 3.57
CA THR A 90 0.55 11.79 2.61
C THR A 90 0.28 11.40 1.15
N PHE A 91 -0.61 10.41 0.91
CA PHE A 91 -0.90 9.90 -0.43
C PHE A 91 -2.11 10.58 -1.04
N SER A 92 -1.99 10.95 -2.31
CA SER A 92 -3.11 11.30 -3.17
C SER A 92 -3.98 10.08 -3.46
N ALA A 93 -5.24 10.31 -3.81
CA ALA A 93 -6.19 9.25 -4.19
C ALA A 93 -5.65 8.33 -5.30
N THR A 94 -4.91 8.88 -6.27
CA THR A 94 -4.28 8.09 -7.34
C THR A 94 -3.20 7.17 -6.78
N GLU A 95 -2.32 7.66 -5.92
CA GLU A 95 -1.26 6.84 -5.33
C GLU A 95 -1.84 5.73 -4.44
N LEU A 96 -2.90 6.02 -3.67
CA LEU A 96 -3.62 5.01 -2.89
C LEU A 96 -4.26 3.94 -3.79
N SER A 97 -4.83 4.33 -4.94
CA SER A 97 -5.43 3.39 -5.89
C SER A 97 -4.38 2.46 -6.51
N PHE A 98 -3.23 3.01 -6.90
CA PHE A 98 -2.11 2.20 -7.40
C PHE A 98 -1.56 1.24 -6.35
N LEU A 99 -1.45 1.71 -5.10
CA LEU A 99 -1.01 0.87 -3.99
C LEU A 99 -1.98 -0.30 -3.74
N GLN A 100 -3.29 -0.06 -3.81
CA GLN A 100 -4.31 -1.11 -3.67
C GLN A 100 -4.22 -2.16 -4.76
N VAL A 101 -4.07 -1.72 -6.03
CA VAL A 101 -3.89 -2.63 -7.15
C VAL A 101 -2.60 -3.45 -6.96
N ALA A 102 -1.51 -2.82 -6.52
CA ALA A 102 -0.26 -3.53 -6.23
C ALA A 102 -0.42 -4.56 -5.10
N GLU A 103 -1.13 -4.22 -4.01
CA GLU A 103 -1.40 -5.14 -2.89
C GLU A 103 -2.21 -6.36 -3.37
N ARG A 104 -3.29 -6.13 -4.13
CA ARG A 104 -4.13 -7.20 -4.69
C ARG A 104 -3.36 -8.09 -5.65
N THR A 105 -2.68 -7.50 -6.62
CA THR A 105 -1.91 -8.27 -7.62
C THR A 105 -0.75 -9.01 -6.97
N ALA A 106 -0.12 -8.47 -5.93
CA ALA A 106 0.90 -9.22 -5.18
C ALA A 106 0.31 -10.47 -4.54
N ALA A 107 -0.88 -10.38 -3.93
CA ALA A 107 -1.57 -11.52 -3.34
C ALA A 107 -1.84 -12.60 -4.41
N GLU A 108 -2.37 -12.20 -5.57
CA GLU A 108 -2.63 -13.11 -6.70
C GLU A 108 -1.35 -13.79 -7.20
N VAL A 109 -0.26 -13.04 -7.40
CA VAL A 109 1.03 -13.57 -7.85
C VAL A 109 1.59 -14.59 -6.86
N ILE A 110 1.50 -14.30 -5.57
CA ILE A 110 1.95 -15.22 -4.51
C ILE A 110 1.16 -16.53 -4.58
N LEU A 111 -0.17 -16.45 -4.56
CA LEU A 111 -1.03 -17.63 -4.54
C LEU A 111 -0.91 -18.45 -5.83
N ALA A 112 -0.83 -17.79 -6.98
CA ALA A 112 -0.62 -18.46 -8.27
C ALA A 112 0.75 -19.16 -8.32
N GLY A 113 1.81 -18.53 -7.80
CA GLY A 113 3.13 -19.13 -7.74
C GLY A 113 3.19 -20.33 -6.81
N ILE A 114 2.52 -20.29 -5.66
CA ILE A 114 2.36 -21.44 -4.76
C ILE A 114 1.64 -22.58 -5.48
N ALA A 115 0.50 -22.29 -6.13
CA ALA A 115 -0.28 -23.29 -6.86
C ALA A 115 0.49 -23.91 -8.04
N ALA A 116 1.38 -23.14 -8.67
CA ALA A 116 2.25 -23.59 -9.76
C ALA A 116 3.58 -24.18 -9.28
N SER A 117 3.77 -24.35 -7.96
CA SER A 117 4.98 -24.88 -7.34
C SER A 117 6.27 -24.13 -7.71
N TRP A 118 6.20 -22.81 -7.94
CA TRP A 118 7.37 -21.99 -8.19
C TRP A 118 8.31 -21.95 -6.99
N THR A 119 9.58 -21.68 -7.23
CA THR A 119 10.54 -21.43 -6.17
C THR A 119 10.18 -20.16 -5.39
N ARG A 120 10.58 -20.10 -4.12
CA ARG A 120 10.37 -18.88 -3.31
C ARG A 120 11.03 -17.65 -3.92
N ALA A 121 12.17 -17.85 -4.60
CA ALA A 121 12.90 -16.79 -5.27
C ALA A 121 12.13 -16.23 -6.48
N GLU A 122 11.54 -17.10 -7.31
CA GLU A 122 10.71 -16.70 -8.45
C GLU A 122 9.50 -15.88 -8.01
N ILE A 123 8.77 -16.35 -6.99
CA ILE A 123 7.60 -15.63 -6.46
C ILE A 123 7.99 -14.21 -6.02
N LYS A 124 9.07 -14.07 -5.23
CA LYS A 124 9.57 -12.76 -4.79
C LYS A 124 10.00 -11.87 -5.96
N ALA A 125 10.67 -12.45 -6.96
CA ALA A 125 11.11 -11.72 -8.14
C ALA A 125 9.91 -11.17 -8.94
N ARG A 126 8.86 -11.97 -9.13
CA ARG A 126 7.63 -11.56 -9.82
C ARG A 126 6.87 -10.47 -9.07
N VAL A 127 6.74 -10.59 -7.75
CA VAL A 127 6.13 -9.54 -6.91
C VAL A 127 6.91 -8.22 -7.04
N LYS A 128 8.25 -8.29 -6.99
CA LYS A 128 9.10 -7.10 -7.14
C LYS A 128 8.95 -6.46 -8.52
N GLU A 129 9.04 -7.25 -9.59
CA GLU A 129 8.92 -6.79 -10.97
C GLU A 129 7.59 -6.04 -11.19
N MET A 130 6.48 -6.64 -10.73
CA MET A 130 5.16 -6.03 -10.83
C MET A 130 5.07 -4.70 -10.04
N ALA A 131 5.60 -4.66 -8.82
CA ALA A 131 5.57 -3.44 -8.01
C ALA A 131 6.37 -2.29 -8.68
N GLU A 132 7.52 -2.62 -9.28
CA GLU A 132 8.32 -1.68 -10.06
C GLU A 132 7.58 -1.19 -11.31
N GLN A 133 6.88 -2.08 -12.03
CA GLN A 133 6.07 -1.71 -13.20
C GLN A 133 4.93 -0.74 -12.84
N PHE A 134 4.20 -0.99 -11.74
CA PHE A 134 3.15 -0.07 -11.29
C PHE A 134 3.71 1.29 -10.86
N ALA A 135 4.88 1.32 -10.21
CA ALA A 135 5.54 2.57 -9.87
C ALA A 135 5.93 3.38 -11.13
N VAL A 136 6.44 2.72 -12.18
CA VAL A 136 6.74 3.36 -13.47
C VAL A 136 5.48 3.96 -14.10
N GLN A 137 4.36 3.23 -14.07
CA GLN A 137 3.08 3.73 -14.59
C GLN A 137 2.56 4.95 -13.81
N LEU A 138 2.65 4.91 -12.48
CA LEU A 138 2.30 6.04 -11.62
C LEU A 138 3.15 7.28 -11.94
N ASP A 139 4.46 7.11 -12.13
CA ASP A 139 5.35 8.20 -12.52
C ASP A 139 5.06 8.75 -13.91
N ALA A 140 4.71 7.91 -14.87
CA ALA A 140 4.26 8.34 -16.19
C ALA A 140 2.99 9.19 -16.09
N LEU A 141 2.01 8.76 -15.29
CA LEU A 141 0.79 9.53 -15.03
C LEU A 141 1.07 10.87 -14.35
N ARG A 142 1.99 10.91 -13.38
CA ARG A 142 2.42 12.17 -12.74
C ARG A 142 3.01 13.14 -13.77
N LYS A 143 3.88 12.66 -14.66
CA LYS A 143 4.49 13.48 -15.73
C LYS A 143 3.44 14.02 -16.70
N LEU A 144 2.47 13.20 -17.11
CA LEU A 144 1.37 13.64 -18.00
C LEU A 144 0.51 14.73 -17.35
N ARG A 145 0.22 14.60 -16.04
CA ARG A 145 -0.55 15.63 -15.31
C ARG A 145 0.26 16.88 -14.99
N GLY A 146 1.59 16.77 -14.85
CA GLY A 146 2.50 17.89 -14.61
C GLY A 146 2.91 18.66 -15.87
N GLY A 147 2.82 18.04 -17.05
CA GLY A 147 3.10 18.64 -18.35
C GLY A 147 1.93 19.39 -18.99
N ALA A 148 0.76 19.39 -18.36
CA ALA A 148 -0.35 20.27 -18.72
C ALA A 148 -0.17 21.63 -18.03
N ARG A 149 0.75 22.45 -18.53
CA ARG A 149 0.86 23.88 -18.21
C ARG A 149 1.12 24.67 -19.48
#